data_AF-A0A0E9NBY4-F1
#
_entry.id   AF-A0A0E9NBY4-F1
#
_cell.length_a   1.000
_cell.length_b   1.000
_cell.length_c   1.000
_cell.angle_alpha   90.00
_cell.angle_beta   90.00
_cell.angle_gamma   90.00
#
_symmetry.space_group_name_H-M   'P 1'
#
loop_
_entity.id
_entity.type
_entity.pdbx_description
1 polymer ?
#
loop_
_entity_poly.entity_id
_entity_poly.type
_entity_poly.pdbx_seq_one_letter_code
_entity_poly.pdbx_strand_id
1 'polypeptide(L)'
;MPNDSSPLHHALSGLLAGATSTTLLHPLDLLKTRLQVDPTTKPNHLGTSINLLRRIWREEGGVRGVYRGWTPNLVGSMSAWGIYFWVYTGLKVEVEKWRGEGGLGSVEYLLAAAGAGAFTTLLTNPIWVIKTRMIVHALPPSASSAPPGSTAVVGYRSLPDALRRIWREEGIRGYYRGLVPALFGVSHGAVQFAAYEKLKNWENVRNSDGAGKGNGKGGKGSTWSYLWMSATSKIVASVVTYPYQVVKSRIQSQPYQPQPQPPPGATPSSVSVSAAATVAGVKKEEAYKGILDVIRRTWRAEGIAGFYKGLAPNVVRVTPATCVTFVVYETCVEFLRGALAIGCTDRFVRSEDVNGQGLVLRAAVDLGEGEVTSDRNGPATSRMVFPFHSIFLPNEE
;
A
#
# COMPACT_ATOMS: atom_id res chain seq x y z
N MET A 1 -30.31 -19.00 12.52
CA MET A 1 -28.96 -18.76 13.08
C MET A 1 -28.49 -17.40 12.58
N PRO A 2 -28.26 -16.39 13.43
CA PRO A 2 -27.80 -15.09 12.95
C PRO A 2 -26.28 -15.15 12.80
N ASN A 3 -25.80 -15.38 11.58
CA ASN A 3 -24.38 -15.36 11.23
C ASN A 3 -24.12 -14.18 10.30
N ASP A 4 -24.48 -12.97 10.72
CA ASP A 4 -24.19 -11.74 10.00
C ASP A 4 -23.21 -10.90 10.85
N SER A 5 -21.91 -11.22 10.76
CA SER A 5 -20.92 -10.19 11.00
C SER A 5 -21.11 -9.12 9.92
N SER A 6 -21.65 -7.96 10.31
CA SER A 6 -21.94 -6.86 9.38
C SER A 6 -20.76 -6.56 8.44
N PRO A 7 -20.99 -6.17 7.17
CA PRO A 7 -19.93 -5.78 6.23
C PRO A 7 -18.94 -4.75 6.80
N LEU A 8 -19.41 -3.92 7.74
CA LEU A 8 -18.61 -2.95 8.47
C LEU A 8 -17.52 -3.61 9.33
N HIS A 9 -17.78 -4.77 9.94
CA HIS A 9 -16.78 -5.48 10.75
C HIS A 9 -15.64 -6.01 9.88
N HIS A 10 -15.96 -6.61 8.73
CA HIS A 10 -14.94 -7.08 7.79
C HIS A 10 -14.12 -5.92 7.23
N ALA A 11 -14.76 -4.79 6.94
CA ALA A 11 -14.08 -3.56 6.51
C ALA A 11 -13.15 -3.01 7.61
N LEU A 12 -13.62 -2.95 8.87
CA LEU A 12 -12.82 -2.47 9.99
C LEU A 12 -11.61 -3.37 10.26
N SER A 13 -11.80 -4.70 10.30
CA SER A 13 -10.71 -5.67 10.44
C SER A 13 -9.70 -5.54 9.31
N GLY A 14 -10.15 -5.35 8.07
CA GLY A 14 -9.27 -5.11 6.92
C GLY A 14 -8.45 -3.82 7.05
N LEU A 15 -9.08 -2.73 7.49
CA LEU A 15 -8.41 -1.45 7.72
C LEU A 15 -7.38 -1.54 8.86
N LEU A 16 -7.73 -2.19 9.98
CA LEU A 16 -6.81 -2.40 11.10
C LEU A 16 -5.63 -3.31 10.72
N ALA A 17 -5.88 -4.40 10.00
CA ALA A 17 -4.84 -5.27 9.48
C ALA A 17 -3.90 -4.52 8.50
N GLY A 18 -4.47 -3.67 7.64
CA GLY A 18 -3.72 -2.80 6.74
C GLY A 18 -2.86 -1.76 7.49
N ALA A 19 -3.42 -1.12 8.52
CA ALA A 19 -2.74 -0.13 9.35
C ALA A 19 -1.57 -0.75 10.13
N THR A 20 -1.79 -1.91 10.74
CA THR A 20 -0.76 -2.65 11.50
C THR A 20 0.37 -3.11 10.59
N SER A 21 0.05 -3.74 9.45
CA SER A 21 1.03 -4.16 8.44
C SER A 21 1.85 -2.98 7.91
N THR A 22 1.19 -1.85 7.61
CA THR A 22 1.86 -0.62 7.15
C THR A 22 2.81 -0.08 8.21
N THR A 23 2.42 -0.08 9.49
CA THR A 23 3.24 0.43 10.58
C THR A 23 4.48 -0.43 10.79
N LEU A 24 4.32 -1.76 10.86
CA LEU A 24 5.43 -2.69 11.06
C LEU A 24 6.44 -2.65 9.90
N LEU A 25 5.97 -2.42 8.68
CA LEU A 25 6.78 -2.50 7.46
C LEU A 25 7.15 -1.14 6.87
N HIS A 26 6.78 -0.05 7.55
CA HIS A 26 7.16 1.31 7.16
C HIS A 26 8.68 1.50 7.03
N PRO A 27 9.55 0.92 7.89
CA PRO A 27 11.00 1.04 7.72
C PRO A 27 11.49 0.55 6.35
N LEU A 28 10.93 -0.55 5.84
CA LEU A 28 11.29 -1.09 4.52
C LEU A 28 10.75 -0.23 3.37
N ASP A 29 9.57 0.36 3.55
CA ASP A 29 8.98 1.29 2.57
C ASP A 29 9.78 2.60 2.47
N LEU A 30 10.28 3.09 3.61
CA LEU A 30 11.17 4.23 3.68
C LEU A 30 12.49 3.95 2.93
N LEU A 31 13.12 2.80 3.21
CA LEU A 31 14.35 2.39 2.53
C LEU A 31 14.16 2.26 1.02
N LYS A 32 13.08 1.58 0.59
CA LYS A 32 12.71 1.47 -0.82
C LYS A 32 12.63 2.85 -1.46
N THR A 33 11.83 3.75 -0.90
CA THR A 33 11.54 5.07 -1.49
C THR A 33 12.80 5.92 -1.62
N ARG A 34 13.67 5.94 -0.60
CA ARG A 34 14.92 6.69 -0.66
C ARG A 34 15.91 6.14 -1.67
N LEU A 35 16.04 4.82 -1.75
CA LEU A 35 16.93 4.17 -2.72
C LEU A 35 16.46 4.39 -4.16
N GLN A 36 15.15 4.47 -4.40
CA GLN A 36 14.60 4.75 -5.74
C GLN A 36 14.94 6.15 -6.24
N VAL A 37 14.99 7.12 -5.31
CA VAL A 37 15.16 8.54 -5.61
C VAL A 37 16.64 8.92 -5.65
N ASP A 38 17.48 8.32 -4.82
CA ASP A 38 18.90 8.66 -4.71
C ASP A 38 19.71 8.20 -5.95
N PRO A 39 20.21 9.13 -6.77
CA PRO A 39 21.01 8.80 -7.95
C PRO A 39 22.40 8.28 -7.57
N THR A 40 22.94 8.70 -6.42
CA THR A 40 24.34 8.42 -5.99
C THR A 40 24.53 7.03 -5.43
N THR A 41 23.44 6.43 -4.94
CA THR A 41 23.49 5.10 -4.35
C THR A 41 23.73 4.02 -5.42
N LYS A 42 24.70 3.11 -5.18
CA LYS A 42 24.95 1.96 -6.08
C LYS A 42 23.73 1.01 -6.13
N PRO A 43 23.38 0.47 -7.31
CA PRO A 43 22.23 -0.41 -7.44
C PRO A 43 22.40 -1.74 -6.68
N ASN A 44 21.30 -2.19 -6.06
CA ASN A 44 21.00 -3.58 -5.71
C ASN A 44 21.96 -4.36 -4.80
N HIS A 45 22.57 -3.72 -3.80
CA HIS A 45 23.28 -4.45 -2.73
C HIS A 45 22.51 -4.35 -1.40
N LEU A 46 22.23 -5.49 -0.75
CA LEU A 46 21.53 -5.54 0.55
C LEU A 46 22.27 -4.70 1.62
N GLY A 47 23.60 -4.71 1.57
CA GLY A 47 24.44 -3.91 2.46
C GLY A 47 24.22 -2.40 2.31
N THR A 48 23.83 -1.93 1.12
CA THR A 48 23.50 -0.52 0.89
C THR A 48 22.23 -0.11 1.65
N SER A 49 21.20 -0.96 1.65
CA SER A 49 19.97 -0.69 2.41
C SER A 49 20.22 -0.66 3.92
N ILE A 50 21.08 -1.56 4.43
CA ILE A 50 21.46 -1.59 5.85
C ILE A 50 22.29 -0.35 6.22
N ASN A 51 23.23 0.05 5.36
CA ASN A 51 24.05 1.25 5.58
C ASN A 51 23.18 2.52 5.59
N LEU A 52 22.21 2.62 4.67
CA LEU A 52 21.24 3.71 4.67
C LEU A 52 20.40 3.73 5.94
N LEU A 53 19.92 2.57 6.41
CA LEU A 53 19.16 2.48 7.66
C LEU A 53 19.99 2.93 8.87
N ARG A 54 21.25 2.49 8.95
CA ARG A 54 22.20 2.92 9.99
C ARG A 54 22.45 4.42 9.95
N ARG A 55 22.57 4.99 8.75
CA ARG A 55 22.74 6.43 8.53
C ARG A 55 21.53 7.21 9.05
N ILE A 56 20.31 6.81 8.67
CA ILE A 56 19.06 7.44 9.15
C ILE A 56 18.98 7.35 10.67
N TRP A 57 19.32 6.21 11.24
CA TRP A 57 19.27 6.01 12.68
C TRP A 57 20.20 6.97 13.44
N ARG A 58 21.42 7.19 12.92
CA ARG A 58 22.42 8.05 13.56
C ARG A 58 22.25 9.54 13.25
N GLU A 59 21.86 9.89 12.02
CA GLU A 59 21.87 11.29 11.53
C GLU A 59 20.49 11.96 11.58
N GLU A 60 19.38 11.20 11.56
CA GLU A 60 18.02 11.76 11.43
C GLU A 60 17.14 11.52 12.67
N GLY A 61 17.75 11.29 13.83
CA GLY A 61 17.05 11.15 15.10
C GLY A 61 16.40 9.78 15.31
N GLY A 62 17.05 8.71 14.87
CA GLY A 62 16.66 7.34 15.21
C GLY A 62 15.28 6.96 14.69
N VAL A 63 14.39 6.59 15.62
CA VAL A 63 13.01 6.14 15.35
C VAL A 63 12.22 7.20 14.57
N ARG A 64 12.39 8.49 14.88
CA ARG A 64 11.67 9.57 14.19
C ARG A 64 12.05 9.68 12.72
N GLY A 65 13.32 9.43 12.39
CA GLY A 65 13.80 9.36 11.00
C GLY A 65 13.24 8.14 10.27
N VAL A 66 13.25 6.96 10.92
CA VAL A 66 12.76 5.70 10.34
C VAL A 66 11.25 5.70 10.08
N TYR A 67 10.47 6.41 10.90
CA TYR A 67 9.00 6.54 10.73
C TYR A 67 8.58 7.80 9.99
N ARG A 68 9.51 8.49 9.32
CA ARG A 68 9.21 9.68 8.55
C ARG A 68 8.28 9.36 7.38
N GLY A 69 7.22 10.14 7.22
CA GLY A 69 6.20 9.91 6.20
C GLY A 69 5.21 8.78 6.54
N TRP A 70 5.22 8.25 7.77
CA TRP A 70 4.23 7.25 8.22
C TRP A 70 2.79 7.80 8.19
N THR A 71 2.56 9.01 8.71
CA THR A 71 1.22 9.63 8.73
C THR A 71 0.58 9.75 7.35
N PRO A 72 1.21 10.35 6.31
CA PRO A 72 0.62 10.37 4.98
C PRO A 72 0.50 8.96 4.37
N ASN A 73 1.36 8.01 4.72
CA ASN A 73 1.24 6.63 4.25
C ASN A 73 -0.04 5.97 4.78
N LEU A 74 -0.32 6.13 6.07
CA LEU A 74 -1.49 5.56 6.72
C LEU A 74 -2.78 6.21 6.22
N VAL A 75 -2.86 7.54 6.25
CA VAL A 75 -4.04 8.30 5.77
C VAL A 75 -4.28 8.03 4.29
N GLY A 76 -3.22 8.02 3.48
CA GLY A 76 -3.31 7.73 2.04
C GLY A 76 -3.80 6.32 1.75
N SER A 77 -3.32 5.32 2.50
CA SER A 77 -3.74 3.93 2.31
C SER A 77 -5.21 3.73 2.72
N MET A 78 -5.61 4.23 3.89
CA MET A 78 -6.98 4.09 4.39
C MET A 78 -8.00 4.80 3.47
N SER A 79 -7.68 6.02 3.04
CA SER A 79 -8.53 6.77 2.11
C SER A 79 -8.59 6.12 0.73
N ALA A 80 -7.47 5.61 0.21
CA ALA A 80 -7.44 4.92 -1.08
C ALA A 80 -8.36 3.69 -1.09
N TRP A 81 -8.30 2.84 -0.06
CA TRP A 81 -9.18 1.67 0.04
C TRP A 81 -10.66 2.06 0.15
N GLY A 82 -10.99 3.06 0.97
CA GLY A 82 -12.36 3.54 1.11
C GLY A 82 -12.93 4.09 -0.20
N ILE A 83 -12.19 4.97 -0.87
CA ILE A 83 -12.59 5.54 -2.17
C ILE A 83 -12.69 4.43 -3.24
N TYR A 84 -11.72 3.51 -3.25
CA TYR A 84 -11.71 2.41 -4.20
C TYR A 84 -12.96 1.55 -4.09
N PHE A 85 -13.28 1.06 -2.88
CA PHE A 85 -14.47 0.24 -2.68
C PHE A 85 -15.74 1.02 -2.99
N TRP A 86 -15.84 2.29 -2.58
CA TRP A 86 -17.00 3.12 -2.89
C TRP A 86 -17.25 3.27 -4.40
N VAL A 87 -16.20 3.56 -5.17
CA VAL A 87 -16.34 3.69 -6.63
C VAL A 87 -16.52 2.34 -7.30
N TYR A 88 -15.79 1.31 -6.86
CA TYR A 88 -15.90 -0.04 -7.43
C TYR A 88 -17.30 -0.62 -7.25
N THR A 89 -17.88 -0.55 -6.04
CA THR A 89 -19.24 -1.03 -5.81
C THR A 89 -20.28 -0.20 -6.56
N GLY A 90 -20.10 1.12 -6.63
CA GLY A 90 -20.95 1.99 -7.43
C GLY A 90 -20.93 1.63 -8.92
N LEU A 91 -19.74 1.42 -9.49
CA LEU A 91 -19.58 0.99 -10.89
C LEU A 91 -20.18 -0.40 -11.12
N LYS A 92 -19.98 -1.34 -10.20
CA LYS A 92 -20.56 -2.69 -10.28
C LYS A 92 -22.08 -2.64 -10.35
N VAL A 93 -22.72 -1.92 -9.43
CA VAL A 93 -24.18 -1.75 -9.38
C VAL A 93 -24.69 -1.10 -10.66
N GLU A 94 -23.98 -0.12 -11.19
CA GLU A 94 -24.38 0.53 -12.43
C GLU A 94 -24.31 -0.46 -13.61
N VAL A 95 -23.18 -1.15 -13.79
CA VAL A 95 -23.01 -2.13 -14.88
C VAL A 95 -24.05 -3.27 -14.81
N GLU A 96 -24.40 -3.75 -13.61
CA GLU A 96 -25.47 -4.75 -13.43
C GLU A 96 -26.83 -4.24 -13.94
N LYS A 97 -27.18 -2.97 -13.67
CA LYS A 97 -28.41 -2.37 -14.18
C LYS A 97 -28.44 -2.26 -15.70
N TRP A 98 -27.31 -1.93 -16.33
CA TRP A 98 -27.22 -1.80 -17.79
C TRP A 98 -27.31 -3.16 -18.50
N ARG A 99 -26.84 -4.24 -17.87
CA ARG A 99 -26.75 -5.57 -18.48
C ARG A 99 -28.01 -6.43 -18.28
N GLY A 100 -28.74 -6.23 -17.17
CA GLY A 100 -29.88 -7.09 -16.80
C GLY A 100 -29.44 -8.39 -16.10
N GLU A 101 -30.24 -9.46 -16.20
CA GLU A 101 -29.95 -10.75 -15.58
C GLU A 101 -28.78 -11.47 -16.28
N GLY A 102 -27.69 -11.74 -15.56
CA GLY A 102 -26.54 -12.48 -16.10
C GLY A 102 -25.20 -12.32 -15.40
N GLY A 103 -25.11 -11.52 -14.33
CA GLY A 103 -23.82 -11.19 -13.67
C GLY A 103 -22.89 -10.39 -14.58
N LEU A 104 -21.81 -9.81 -14.03
CA LEU A 104 -20.80 -9.18 -14.88
C LEU A 104 -19.83 -10.24 -15.42
N GLY A 105 -19.34 -10.04 -16.65
CA GLY A 105 -18.23 -10.84 -17.18
C GLY A 105 -16.88 -10.34 -16.65
N SER A 106 -15.86 -11.19 -16.74
CA SER A 106 -14.52 -10.88 -16.20
C SER A 106 -13.91 -9.62 -16.80
N VAL A 107 -14.25 -9.27 -18.05
CA VAL A 107 -13.76 -8.04 -18.71
C VAL A 107 -14.43 -6.81 -18.11
N GLU A 108 -15.74 -6.84 -17.90
CA GLU A 108 -16.50 -5.74 -17.30
C GLU A 108 -16.03 -5.46 -15.87
N TYR A 109 -15.74 -6.51 -15.10
CA TYR A 109 -15.17 -6.38 -13.77
C TYR A 109 -13.76 -5.81 -13.78
N LEU A 110 -12.90 -6.22 -14.71
CA LEU A 110 -11.58 -5.62 -14.90
C LEU A 110 -11.68 -4.13 -15.29
N LEU A 111 -12.63 -3.75 -16.14
CA LEU A 111 -12.87 -2.36 -16.52
C LEU A 111 -13.41 -1.53 -15.35
N ALA A 112 -14.35 -2.07 -14.57
CA ALA A 112 -14.86 -1.42 -13.35
C ALA A 112 -13.74 -1.24 -12.31
N ALA A 113 -12.91 -2.28 -12.10
CA ALA A 113 -11.76 -2.21 -11.22
C ALA A 113 -10.70 -1.20 -11.71
N ALA A 114 -10.45 -1.14 -13.01
CA ALA A 114 -9.53 -0.18 -13.61
C ALA A 114 -10.05 1.27 -13.49
N GLY A 115 -11.33 1.49 -13.75
CA GLY A 115 -12.01 2.78 -13.59
C GLY A 115 -11.97 3.27 -12.14
N ALA A 116 -12.32 2.40 -11.18
CA ALA A 116 -12.22 2.68 -9.76
C ALA A 116 -10.76 2.98 -9.34
N GLY A 117 -9.80 2.20 -9.82
CA GLY A 117 -8.37 2.41 -9.56
C GLY A 117 -7.86 3.76 -10.09
N ALA A 118 -8.28 4.14 -11.31
CA ALA A 118 -7.94 5.43 -11.91
C ALA A 118 -8.54 6.60 -11.12
N PHE A 119 -9.82 6.51 -10.73
CA PHE A 119 -10.49 7.53 -9.94
C PHE A 119 -9.87 7.70 -8.54
N THR A 120 -9.61 6.59 -7.84
CA THR A 120 -8.90 6.62 -6.56
C THR A 120 -7.53 7.24 -6.70
N THR A 121 -6.81 6.94 -7.79
CA THR A 121 -5.49 7.53 -8.04
C THR A 121 -5.58 9.04 -8.23
N LEU A 122 -6.59 9.54 -8.96
CA LEU A 122 -6.82 10.97 -9.13
C LEU A 122 -7.01 11.68 -7.78
N LEU A 123 -7.86 11.12 -6.90
CA LEU A 123 -8.14 11.74 -5.60
C LEU A 123 -6.98 11.61 -4.60
N THR A 124 -6.25 10.50 -4.62
CA THR A 124 -5.21 10.22 -3.61
C THR A 124 -3.81 10.65 -4.02
N ASN A 125 -3.58 11.02 -5.29
CA ASN A 125 -2.26 11.46 -5.76
C ASN A 125 -1.61 12.56 -4.89
N PRO A 126 -2.33 13.58 -4.39
CA PRO A 126 -1.76 14.58 -3.49
C PRO A 126 -1.08 13.97 -2.26
N ILE A 127 -1.70 12.96 -1.65
CA ILE A 127 -1.19 12.29 -0.45
C ILE A 127 0.08 11.49 -0.79
N TRP A 128 0.12 10.83 -1.94
CA TRP A 128 1.30 10.07 -2.40
C TRP A 128 2.49 10.98 -2.72
N VAL A 129 2.25 12.17 -3.29
CA VAL A 129 3.30 13.18 -3.48
C VAL A 129 3.86 13.63 -2.14
N ILE A 130 2.99 13.98 -1.19
CA ILE A 130 3.41 14.39 0.16
C ILE A 130 4.20 13.29 0.86
N LYS A 131 3.72 12.05 0.83
CA LYS A 131 4.43 10.89 1.39
C LYS A 131 5.85 10.81 0.85
N THR A 132 5.99 10.81 -0.47
CA THR A 132 7.29 10.65 -1.14
C THR A 132 8.25 11.78 -0.76
N ARG A 133 7.76 13.02 -0.76
CA ARG A 133 8.56 14.19 -0.38
C ARG A 133 8.93 14.21 1.09
N MET A 134 8.02 13.84 1.97
CA MET A 134 8.30 13.72 3.40
C MET A 134 9.37 12.65 3.65
N ILE A 135 9.33 11.52 2.95
CA ILE A 135 10.34 10.46 3.10
C ILE A 135 11.72 10.91 2.62
N VAL A 136 11.80 11.55 1.45
CA VAL A 136 13.06 11.92 0.80
C VAL A 136 13.71 13.14 1.47
N HIS A 137 12.93 14.20 1.72
CA HIS A 137 13.46 15.43 2.29
C HIS A 137 13.49 15.30 3.80
N ALA A 138 14.62 14.81 4.32
CA ALA A 138 14.92 14.81 5.74
C ALA A 138 14.92 16.25 6.29
N LEU A 139 14.55 16.40 7.56
CA LEU A 139 14.72 17.65 8.27
C LEU A 139 16.22 17.75 8.56
N PRO A 140 16.89 18.86 8.22
CA PRO A 140 18.27 19.02 8.63
C PRO A 140 18.38 18.89 10.15
N PRO A 141 19.46 18.30 10.68
CA PRO A 141 19.79 18.44 12.09
C PRO A 141 19.83 19.93 12.42
N SER A 142 19.37 20.29 13.62
CA SER A 142 19.15 21.65 14.14
C SER A 142 19.86 22.78 13.38
N ALA A 143 19.14 23.89 13.14
CA ALA A 143 19.58 25.06 12.35
C ALA A 143 20.97 25.62 12.69
N SER A 144 21.57 25.22 13.81
CA SER A 144 22.94 25.50 14.23
C SER A 144 24.05 24.73 13.51
N SER A 145 23.75 23.73 12.66
CA SER A 145 24.75 22.87 11.99
C SER A 145 24.79 22.97 10.47
N ALA A 146 23.91 23.77 9.86
CA ALA A 146 23.90 23.98 8.42
C ALA A 146 25.02 24.97 8.02
N PRO A 147 25.90 24.63 7.05
CA PRO A 147 26.88 25.58 6.55
C PRO A 147 26.19 26.83 5.99
N PRO A 148 26.66 28.04 6.32
CA PRO A 148 26.09 29.27 5.77
C PRO A 148 26.15 29.24 4.23
N GLY A 149 25.00 29.42 3.58
CA GLY A 149 24.86 29.37 2.12
C GLY A 149 24.39 28.03 1.53
N SER A 150 24.22 26.98 2.35
CA SER A 150 23.61 25.73 1.87
C SER A 150 22.08 25.91 1.75
N THR A 151 21.57 25.83 0.51
CA THR A 151 20.13 25.74 0.20
C THR A 151 19.62 24.33 0.54
N ALA A 152 19.84 23.89 1.78
CA ALA A 152 19.32 22.62 2.26
C ALA A 152 17.79 22.68 2.15
N VAL A 153 17.22 21.78 1.34
CA VAL A 153 15.78 21.69 1.15
C VAL A 153 15.14 21.40 2.51
N VAL A 154 14.41 22.37 3.05
CA VAL A 154 13.79 22.26 4.37
C VAL A 154 12.69 21.19 4.29
N GLY A 155 12.98 20.01 4.85
CA GLY A 155 12.03 18.92 4.93
C GLY A 155 10.74 19.29 5.67
N TYR A 156 9.63 18.71 5.25
CA TYR A 156 8.31 18.97 5.84
C TYR A 156 8.19 18.40 7.26
N ARG A 157 7.56 19.14 8.17
CA ARG A 157 7.40 18.73 9.58
C ARG A 157 6.23 17.77 9.79
N SER A 158 5.15 17.98 9.06
CA SER A 158 3.90 17.23 9.20
C SER A 158 3.10 17.22 7.89
N LEU A 159 2.06 16.39 7.83
CA LEU A 159 1.15 16.33 6.68
C LEU A 159 0.47 17.69 6.40
N PRO A 160 -0.09 18.41 7.40
CA PRO A 160 -0.67 19.74 7.16
C PRO A 160 0.35 20.80 6.71
N ASP A 161 1.57 20.74 7.24
CA ASP A 161 2.67 21.62 6.82
C ASP A 161 3.03 21.37 5.34
N ALA A 162 3.14 20.11 4.95
CA ALA A 162 3.37 19.72 3.55
C ALA A 162 2.23 20.17 2.63
N LEU A 163 0.97 19.98 3.02
CA LEU A 163 -0.19 20.48 2.28
C LEU A 163 -0.10 22.01 2.11
N ARG A 164 0.06 22.75 3.21
CA ARG A 164 0.08 24.22 3.15
C ARG A 164 1.22 24.75 2.28
N ARG A 165 2.41 24.17 2.41
CA ARG A 165 3.60 24.61 1.66
C ARG A 165 3.51 24.26 0.18
N ILE A 166 3.12 23.04 -0.19
CA ILE A 166 2.95 22.66 -1.60
C ILE A 166 1.88 23.54 -2.27
N TRP A 167 0.77 23.81 -1.58
CA TRP A 167 -0.26 24.71 -2.10
C TRP A 167 0.27 26.13 -2.36
N ARG A 168 1.03 26.71 -1.42
CA ARG A 168 1.56 28.07 -1.54
C ARG A 168 2.71 28.19 -2.53
N GLU A 169 3.57 27.18 -2.61
CA GLU A 169 4.81 27.20 -3.38
C GLU A 169 4.59 26.72 -4.83
N GLU A 170 3.83 25.64 -5.04
CA GLU A 170 3.64 24.99 -6.35
C GLU A 170 2.22 25.08 -6.91
N GLY A 171 1.25 25.47 -6.07
CA GLY A 171 -0.16 25.40 -6.41
C GLY A 171 -0.64 23.97 -6.68
N ILE A 172 -1.74 23.86 -7.43
CA ILE A 172 -2.40 22.57 -7.72
C ILE A 172 -1.49 21.60 -8.49
N ARG A 173 -0.62 22.12 -9.36
CA ARG A 173 0.26 21.31 -10.22
C ARG A 173 1.27 20.50 -9.40
N GLY A 174 1.68 20.98 -8.22
CA GLY A 174 2.58 20.24 -7.34
C GLY A 174 1.99 18.92 -6.85
N TYR A 175 0.70 18.90 -6.52
CA TYR A 175 0.00 17.72 -6.03
C TYR A 175 -0.25 16.65 -7.09
N TYR A 176 -0.26 17.02 -8.36
CA TYR A 176 -0.51 16.11 -9.48
C TYR A 176 0.77 15.72 -10.23
N ARG A 177 1.94 16.05 -9.68
CA ARG A 177 3.21 15.52 -10.20
C ARG A 177 3.24 14.01 -10.12
N GLY A 178 3.64 13.38 -11.22
CA GLY A 178 3.69 11.93 -11.33
C GLY A 178 2.33 11.24 -11.45
N LEU A 179 1.23 11.96 -11.73
CA LEU A 179 -0.09 11.35 -11.92
C LEU A 179 -0.10 10.32 -13.07
N VAL A 180 0.48 10.67 -14.23
CA VAL A 180 0.55 9.76 -15.38
C VAL A 180 1.24 8.43 -15.03
N PRO A 181 2.47 8.41 -14.48
CA PRO A 181 3.07 7.15 -14.05
C PRO A 181 2.33 6.52 -12.85
N ALA A 182 1.57 7.28 -12.06
CA ALA A 182 0.70 6.70 -11.04
C ALA A 182 -0.48 5.91 -11.64
N LEU A 183 -1.08 6.40 -12.74
CA LEU A 183 -2.17 5.72 -13.45
C LEU A 183 -1.70 4.41 -14.09
N PHE A 184 -0.46 4.34 -14.58
CA PHE A 184 0.14 3.05 -14.98
C PHE A 184 0.16 2.03 -13.84
N GLY A 185 0.15 2.47 -12.59
CA GLY A 185 0.03 1.59 -11.43
C GLY A 185 -1.27 0.79 -11.35
N VAL A 186 -2.33 1.22 -12.04
CA VAL A 186 -3.58 0.44 -12.14
C VAL A 186 -3.33 -0.92 -12.81
N SER A 187 -2.36 -0.98 -13.74
CA SER A 187 -1.98 -2.24 -14.39
C SER A 187 -1.32 -3.26 -13.44
N HIS A 188 -0.79 -2.82 -12.29
CA HIS A 188 -0.12 -3.73 -11.34
C HIS A 188 -1.04 -4.84 -10.87
N GLY A 189 -2.32 -4.53 -10.59
CA GLY A 189 -3.32 -5.52 -10.19
C GLY A 189 -3.57 -6.57 -11.26
N ALA A 190 -3.67 -6.14 -12.52
CA ALA A 190 -3.87 -7.03 -13.66
C ALA A 190 -2.67 -7.99 -13.86
N VAL A 191 -1.44 -7.50 -13.74
CA VAL A 191 -0.24 -8.35 -13.83
C VAL A 191 -0.19 -9.35 -12.66
N GLN A 192 -0.52 -8.92 -11.45
CA GLN A 192 -0.60 -9.81 -10.28
C GLN A 192 -1.65 -10.89 -10.47
N PHE A 193 -2.83 -10.53 -10.98
CA PHE A 193 -3.92 -11.47 -11.25
C PHE A 193 -3.49 -12.51 -12.28
N ALA A 194 -2.98 -12.08 -13.44
CA ALA A 194 -2.51 -12.98 -14.50
C ALA A 194 -1.40 -13.94 -13.99
N ALA A 195 -0.45 -13.44 -13.19
CA ALA A 195 0.58 -14.27 -12.58
C ALA A 195 0.00 -15.26 -11.56
N TYR A 196 -0.97 -14.83 -10.76
CA TYR A 196 -1.65 -15.67 -9.77
C TYR A 196 -2.46 -16.79 -10.42
N GLU A 197 -3.22 -16.51 -11.49
CA GLU A 197 -3.97 -17.52 -12.23
C GLU A 197 -3.07 -18.59 -12.83
N LYS A 198 -1.92 -18.19 -13.40
CA LYS A 198 -0.94 -19.16 -13.92
C LYS A 198 -0.39 -20.05 -12.80
N LEU A 199 -0.07 -19.50 -11.64
CA LEU A 199 0.39 -20.27 -10.48
C LEU A 199 -0.71 -21.21 -9.96
N LYS A 200 -1.96 -20.74 -9.89
CA LYS A 200 -3.13 -21.52 -9.46
C LYS A 200 -3.39 -22.71 -10.39
N ASN A 201 -3.35 -22.46 -11.70
CA ASN A 201 -3.57 -23.50 -12.70
C ASN A 201 -2.44 -24.55 -12.67
N TRP A 202 -1.19 -24.11 -12.46
CA TRP A 202 -0.05 -25.01 -12.30
C TRP A 202 -0.18 -25.92 -11.06
N GLU A 203 -0.58 -25.38 -9.90
CA GLU A 203 -0.80 -26.18 -8.69
C GLU A 203 -1.97 -27.16 -8.86
N ASN A 204 -3.06 -26.74 -9.52
CA ASN A 204 -4.20 -27.61 -9.81
C ASN A 204 -3.82 -28.79 -10.71
N VAL A 205 -3.03 -28.56 -11.76
CA VAL A 205 -2.52 -29.64 -12.63
C VAL A 205 -1.62 -30.60 -11.85
N ARG A 206 -0.67 -30.05 -11.07
CA ARG A 206 0.23 -30.87 -10.24
C ARG A 206 -0.50 -31.72 -9.19
N ASN A 207 -1.56 -31.19 -8.58
CA ASN A 207 -2.39 -31.94 -7.64
C ASN A 207 -3.27 -32.98 -8.35
N SER A 208 -3.68 -32.72 -9.59
CA SER A 208 -4.46 -33.66 -10.41
C SER A 208 -3.59 -34.84 -10.87
N ASP A 209 -2.33 -34.60 -11.23
CA ASP A 209 -1.38 -35.63 -11.66
C ASP A 209 -0.88 -36.52 -10.51
N GLY A 210 -0.88 -36.00 -9.27
CA GLY A 210 -0.57 -36.75 -8.06
C GLY A 210 -1.73 -37.58 -7.50
N ALA A 211 -2.98 -37.34 -7.94
CA ALA A 211 -4.18 -38.00 -7.45
C ALA A 211 -4.50 -39.32 -8.21
N GLY A 212 -3.47 -40.05 -8.64
CA GLY A 212 -3.62 -41.43 -9.08
C GLY A 212 -3.90 -42.36 -7.89
N LYS A 213 -5.15 -42.86 -7.79
CA LYS A 213 -5.71 -43.80 -6.79
C LYS A 213 -6.11 -43.20 -5.43
N GLY A 214 -7.34 -42.70 -5.38
CA GLY A 214 -8.06 -42.49 -4.11
C GLY A 214 -9.32 -41.66 -4.30
N ASN A 215 -10.48 -42.30 -4.22
CA ASN A 215 -11.78 -41.65 -4.28
C ASN A 215 -11.93 -40.65 -3.11
N GLY A 216 -11.86 -39.35 -3.37
CA GLY A 216 -11.97 -38.31 -2.34
C GLY A 216 -12.05 -36.91 -2.94
N LYS A 217 -13.18 -36.25 -2.71
CA LYS A 217 -13.55 -34.88 -3.12
C LYS A 217 -12.36 -33.90 -3.19
N GLY A 218 -12.27 -33.17 -4.31
CA GLY A 218 -11.26 -32.14 -4.58
C GLY A 218 -10.96 -31.28 -3.36
N GLY A 219 -9.81 -31.56 -2.72
CA GLY A 219 -9.37 -30.89 -1.52
C GLY A 219 -9.00 -29.45 -1.85
N LYS A 220 -9.71 -28.50 -1.23
CA LYS A 220 -9.29 -27.11 -1.09
C LYS A 220 -7.80 -27.09 -0.71
N GLY A 221 -6.97 -26.45 -1.53
CA GLY A 221 -5.54 -26.29 -1.23
C GLY A 221 -5.35 -25.72 0.19
N SER A 222 -4.25 -26.12 0.84
CA SER A 222 -3.91 -25.62 2.18
C SER A 222 -3.88 -24.09 2.16
N THR A 223 -4.27 -23.43 3.27
CA THR A 223 -4.15 -21.96 3.43
C THR A 223 -2.75 -21.46 3.04
N TRP A 224 -1.73 -22.27 3.31
CA TRP A 224 -0.34 -22.00 2.92
C TRP A 224 -0.12 -21.97 1.41
N SER A 225 -0.83 -22.81 0.63
CA SER A 225 -0.79 -22.82 -0.83
C SER A 225 -1.19 -21.47 -1.41
N TYR A 226 -2.33 -20.95 -0.96
CA TYR A 226 -2.80 -19.64 -1.41
C TYR A 226 -1.88 -18.49 -0.99
N LEU A 227 -1.27 -18.58 0.19
CA LEU A 227 -0.34 -17.57 0.69
C LEU A 227 0.94 -17.49 -0.16
N TRP A 228 1.60 -18.61 -0.44
CA TRP A 228 2.84 -18.57 -1.25
C TRP A 228 2.55 -18.16 -2.70
N MET A 229 1.42 -18.59 -3.27
CA MET A 229 1.02 -18.16 -4.62
C MET A 229 0.75 -16.65 -4.68
N SER A 230 0.08 -16.09 -3.67
CA SER A 230 -0.20 -14.65 -3.57
C SER A 230 1.09 -13.84 -3.38
N ALA A 231 2.03 -14.34 -2.56
CA ALA A 231 3.31 -13.69 -2.36
C ALA A 231 4.16 -13.70 -3.64
N THR A 232 4.27 -14.86 -4.30
CA THR A 232 5.03 -15.00 -5.55
C THR A 232 4.42 -14.16 -6.68
N SER A 233 3.09 -14.16 -6.84
CA SER A 233 2.42 -13.35 -7.87
C SER A 233 2.64 -11.85 -7.64
N LYS A 234 2.61 -11.38 -6.39
CA LYS A 234 2.94 -9.99 -6.03
C LYS A 234 4.39 -9.65 -6.33
N ILE A 235 5.32 -10.55 -6.06
CA ILE A 235 6.74 -10.34 -6.39
C ILE A 235 6.90 -10.21 -7.91
N VAL A 236 6.33 -11.14 -8.69
CA VAL A 236 6.36 -11.11 -10.16
C VAL A 236 5.79 -9.79 -10.69
N ALA A 237 4.60 -9.41 -10.25
CA ALA A 237 3.99 -8.13 -10.64
C ALA A 237 4.85 -6.93 -10.25
N SER A 238 5.45 -6.96 -9.06
CA SER A 238 6.30 -5.87 -8.60
C SER A 238 7.58 -5.75 -9.41
N VAL A 239 8.17 -6.86 -9.87
CA VAL A 239 9.37 -6.88 -10.73
C VAL A 239 9.05 -6.36 -12.13
N VAL A 240 8.00 -6.90 -12.76
CA VAL A 240 7.58 -6.51 -14.11
C VAL A 240 7.25 -5.01 -14.17
N THR A 241 6.59 -4.52 -13.13
CA THR A 241 6.14 -3.14 -13.08
C THR A 241 7.12 -2.23 -12.32
N TYR A 242 8.30 -2.71 -11.92
CA TYR A 242 9.23 -1.91 -11.12
C TYR A 242 9.74 -0.63 -11.82
N PRO A 243 10.04 -0.63 -13.14
CA PRO A 243 10.57 0.55 -13.82
C PRO A 243 9.66 1.79 -13.71
N TYR A 244 8.33 1.62 -13.81
CA TYR A 244 7.41 2.75 -13.67
C TYR A 244 7.40 3.29 -12.23
N GLN A 245 7.59 2.43 -11.22
CA GLN A 245 7.61 2.83 -9.82
C GLN A 245 8.79 3.76 -9.52
N VAL A 246 9.96 3.47 -10.07
CA VAL A 246 11.15 4.33 -9.94
C VAL A 246 10.93 5.68 -10.62
N VAL A 247 10.38 5.68 -11.84
CA VAL A 247 10.08 6.93 -12.55
C VAL A 247 9.06 7.77 -11.78
N LYS A 248 8.02 7.13 -11.22
CA LYS A 248 7.02 7.78 -10.37
C LYS A 248 7.67 8.44 -9.15
N SER A 249 8.47 7.71 -8.38
CA SER A 249 9.05 8.24 -7.14
C SER A 249 10.04 9.37 -7.40
N ARG A 250 10.85 9.30 -8.45
CA ARG A 250 11.77 10.39 -8.86
C ARG A 250 11.06 11.68 -9.25
N ILE A 251 9.91 11.59 -9.94
CA ILE A 251 9.12 12.77 -10.29
C ILE A 251 8.41 13.33 -9.05
N GLN A 252 7.91 12.46 -8.17
CA GLN A 252 7.18 12.88 -6.97
C GLN A 252 8.10 13.47 -5.88
N SER A 253 9.36 13.02 -5.81
CA SER A 253 10.34 13.50 -4.84
C SER A 253 10.85 14.90 -5.12
N GLN A 254 10.68 15.41 -6.34
CA GLN A 254 11.24 16.68 -6.76
C GLN A 254 10.65 17.85 -5.93
N PRO A 255 11.49 18.60 -5.20
CA PRO A 255 11.01 19.75 -4.43
C PRO A 255 10.61 20.91 -5.33
N TYR A 256 9.92 21.88 -4.75
CA TYR A 256 9.77 23.19 -5.35
C TYR A 256 11.15 23.84 -5.46
N GLN A 257 11.52 24.28 -6.67
CA GLN A 257 12.63 25.20 -6.85
C GLN A 257 12.03 26.56 -7.18
N PRO A 258 12.25 27.60 -6.35
CA PRO A 258 11.87 28.95 -6.71
C PRO A 258 12.51 29.32 -8.05
N GLN A 259 11.72 29.82 -9.00
CA GLN A 259 12.32 30.56 -10.12
C GLN A 259 13.05 31.77 -9.53
N PRO A 260 14.30 32.05 -9.96
CA PRO A 260 14.96 33.29 -9.55
C PRO A 260 14.08 34.46 -10.02
N GLN A 261 13.56 35.24 -9.07
CA GLN A 261 12.95 36.52 -9.43
C GLN A 261 14.08 37.41 -9.95
N PRO A 262 13.94 38.04 -11.13
CA PRO A 262 14.90 39.06 -11.54
C PRO A 262 14.91 40.16 -10.45
N PRO A 263 16.09 40.70 -10.09
CA PRO A 263 16.17 41.73 -9.07
C PRO A 263 15.25 42.91 -9.46
N PRO A 264 14.59 43.55 -8.48
CA PRO A 264 13.71 44.68 -8.76
C PRO A 264 14.52 45.77 -9.48
N GLY A 265 14.19 46.00 -10.76
CA GLY A 265 14.89 46.97 -11.63
C GLY A 265 15.63 46.39 -12.83
N ALA A 266 15.73 45.06 -13.00
CA ALA A 266 16.37 44.48 -14.18
C ALA A 266 15.44 44.51 -15.42
N THR A 267 15.84 45.25 -16.46
CA THR A 267 15.20 45.22 -17.78
C THR A 267 15.48 43.86 -18.48
N PRO A 268 14.61 43.40 -19.41
CA PRO A 268 14.62 42.03 -19.94
C PRO A 268 15.79 41.70 -20.89
N SER A 269 16.81 42.54 -20.99
CA SER A 269 17.88 42.40 -21.97
C SER A 269 19.24 42.46 -21.27
N SER A 270 20.00 41.38 -21.42
CA SER A 270 21.45 41.22 -21.20
C SER A 270 22.00 40.56 -19.92
N VAL A 271 21.23 40.28 -18.86
CA VAL A 271 21.77 39.43 -17.78
C VAL A 271 21.49 37.96 -18.06
N SER A 272 22.42 37.34 -18.78
CA SER A 272 22.47 35.89 -18.94
C SER A 272 22.34 35.23 -17.57
N VAL A 273 21.30 34.40 -17.45
CA VAL A 273 20.91 33.58 -16.29
C VAL A 273 22.05 32.67 -15.77
N SER A 274 23.17 32.61 -16.49
CA SER A 274 24.36 31.83 -16.16
C SER A 274 25.32 32.53 -15.18
N ALA A 275 25.42 33.86 -15.17
CA ALA A 275 26.47 34.54 -14.41
C ALA A 275 26.25 34.48 -12.88
N ALA A 276 25.02 34.67 -12.40
CA ALA A 276 24.70 34.60 -10.98
C ALA A 276 24.81 33.18 -10.39
N ALA A 277 24.62 32.14 -11.21
CA ALA A 277 24.78 30.74 -10.79
C ALA A 277 26.25 30.29 -10.73
N THR A 278 27.14 30.99 -11.46
CA THR A 278 28.57 30.64 -11.54
C THR A 278 29.35 31.09 -10.31
N VAL A 279 28.87 32.12 -9.58
CA VAL A 279 29.54 32.67 -8.39
C VAL A 279 29.44 31.75 -7.16
N ALA A 280 28.54 30.76 -7.16
CA ALA A 280 28.30 29.90 -5.99
C ALA A 280 28.87 28.48 -6.09
N GLY A 281 29.41 28.02 -7.23
CA GLY A 281 29.99 26.66 -7.36
C GLY A 281 29.02 25.48 -7.10
N VAL A 282 27.78 25.74 -6.69
CA VAL A 282 26.75 24.73 -6.43
C VAL A 282 26.05 24.42 -7.75
N LYS A 283 26.29 23.21 -8.29
CA LYS A 283 25.46 22.66 -9.39
C LYS A 283 24.01 22.63 -8.91
N LYS A 284 23.18 23.54 -9.44
CA LYS A 284 21.73 23.49 -9.25
C LYS A 284 21.22 22.18 -9.82
N GLU A 285 20.76 21.26 -8.99
CA GLU A 285 20.10 20.04 -9.46
C GLU A 285 18.84 20.45 -10.23
N GLU A 286 18.89 20.45 -11.55
CA GLU A 286 17.75 20.85 -12.36
C GLU A 286 16.58 19.89 -12.15
N ALA A 287 15.47 20.48 -11.68
CA ALA A 287 14.12 19.94 -11.77
C ALA A 287 13.90 19.10 -13.05
N TYR A 288 13.35 17.89 -12.92
CA TYR A 288 12.95 17.09 -14.08
C TYR A 288 11.86 17.83 -14.86
N LYS A 289 12.04 17.91 -16.18
CA LYS A 289 11.08 18.58 -17.09
C LYS A 289 9.87 17.70 -17.40
N GLY A 290 9.98 16.39 -17.20
CA GLY A 290 8.90 15.44 -17.43
C GLY A 290 9.36 13.98 -17.35
N ILE A 291 8.47 13.07 -17.72
CA ILE A 291 8.68 11.62 -17.63
C ILE A 291 9.84 11.16 -18.52
N LEU A 292 9.88 11.63 -19.76
CA LEU A 292 10.96 11.28 -20.70
C LEU A 292 12.32 11.77 -20.23
N ASP A 293 12.36 12.92 -19.55
CA ASP A 293 13.59 13.47 -18.97
C ASP A 293 14.09 12.57 -17.83
N VAL A 294 13.20 12.10 -16.96
CA VAL A 294 13.55 11.14 -15.89
C VAL A 294 14.07 9.84 -16.48
N ILE A 295 13.39 9.26 -17.47
CA ILE A 295 13.81 8.02 -18.12
C ILE A 295 15.19 8.19 -18.77
N ARG A 296 15.38 9.27 -19.54
CA ARG A 296 16.63 9.55 -20.25
C ARG A 296 17.80 9.79 -19.29
N ARG A 297 17.60 10.58 -18.23
CA ARG A 297 18.63 10.84 -17.22
C ARG A 297 18.98 9.58 -16.43
N THR A 298 17.97 8.79 -16.04
CA THR A 298 18.18 7.51 -15.33
C THR A 298 18.96 6.53 -16.20
N TRP A 299 18.58 6.38 -17.47
CA TRP A 299 19.28 5.50 -18.41
C TRP A 299 20.74 5.93 -18.62
N ARG A 300 20.99 7.23 -18.82
CA ARG A 300 22.35 7.76 -19.05
C ARG A 300 23.25 7.70 -17.82
N ALA A 301 22.70 7.93 -16.64
CA ALA A 301 23.48 8.00 -15.40
C ALA A 301 23.68 6.63 -14.73
N GLU A 302 22.69 5.75 -14.82
CA GLU A 302 22.61 4.52 -14.00
C GLU A 302 22.34 3.26 -14.83
N GLY A 303 22.06 3.40 -16.13
CA GLY A 303 21.69 2.29 -17.00
C GLY A 303 20.39 1.60 -16.56
N ILE A 304 20.26 0.32 -16.93
CA ILE A 304 19.10 -0.49 -16.58
C ILE A 304 18.95 -0.71 -15.07
N ALA A 305 20.07 -0.77 -14.35
CA ALA A 305 20.08 -1.03 -12.91
C ALA A 305 19.44 0.10 -12.09
N GLY A 306 19.47 1.34 -12.59
CA GLY A 306 18.78 2.48 -11.99
C GLY A 306 17.27 2.28 -11.88
N PHE A 307 16.65 1.62 -12.87
CA PHE A 307 15.21 1.33 -12.88
C PHE A 307 14.79 0.24 -11.90
N TYR A 308 15.72 -0.46 -11.25
CA TYR A 308 15.45 -1.51 -10.27
C TYR A 308 15.96 -1.17 -8.86
N LYS A 309 16.40 0.08 -8.64
CA LYS A 309 16.88 0.52 -7.32
C LYS A 309 15.80 0.39 -6.26
N GLY A 310 16.16 -0.22 -5.13
CA GLY A 310 15.23 -0.47 -4.03
C GLY A 310 14.36 -1.72 -4.22
N LEU A 311 14.62 -2.56 -5.23
CA LEU A 311 13.87 -3.80 -5.42
C LEU A 311 14.07 -4.76 -4.25
N ALA A 312 15.29 -4.87 -3.72
CA ALA A 312 15.60 -5.73 -2.57
C ALA A 312 14.71 -5.44 -1.34
N PRO A 313 14.66 -4.21 -0.78
CA PRO A 313 13.75 -3.92 0.33
C PRO A 313 12.28 -4.06 -0.06
N ASN A 314 11.90 -3.87 -1.33
CA ASN A 314 10.54 -4.13 -1.79
C ASN A 314 10.18 -5.62 -1.68
N VAL A 315 11.02 -6.52 -2.21
CA VAL A 315 10.78 -7.98 -2.17
C VAL A 315 10.77 -8.50 -0.74
N VAL A 316 11.74 -8.08 0.07
CA VAL A 316 11.81 -8.44 1.51
C VAL A 316 10.55 -7.98 2.25
N ARG A 317 9.90 -6.90 1.81
CA ARG A 317 8.66 -6.41 2.42
C ARG A 317 7.43 -7.24 2.05
N VAL A 318 7.37 -7.84 0.85
CA VAL A 318 6.14 -8.46 0.32
C VAL A 318 5.68 -9.62 1.20
N THR A 319 6.58 -10.55 1.52
CA THR A 319 6.22 -11.77 2.27
C THR A 319 5.77 -11.48 3.71
N PRO A 320 6.51 -10.68 4.51
CA PRO A 320 6.03 -10.27 5.83
C PRO A 320 4.72 -9.48 5.77
N ALA A 321 4.54 -8.62 4.75
CA ALA A 321 3.30 -7.87 4.58
C ALA A 321 2.11 -8.79 4.39
N THR A 322 2.25 -9.81 3.54
CA THR A 322 1.18 -10.79 3.29
C THR A 322 0.84 -11.59 4.54
N CYS A 323 1.85 -12.04 5.29
CA CYS A 323 1.64 -12.83 6.51
C CYS A 323 1.03 -11.98 7.64
N VAL A 324 1.53 -10.77 7.88
CA VAL A 324 1.03 -9.89 8.94
C VAL A 324 -0.42 -9.50 8.66
N THR A 325 -0.75 -9.11 7.44
CA THR A 325 -2.14 -8.78 7.10
C THR A 325 -3.06 -9.98 7.30
N PHE A 326 -2.58 -11.20 7.04
CA PHE A 326 -3.34 -12.43 7.27
C PHE A 326 -3.62 -12.67 8.75
N VAL A 327 -2.55 -12.75 9.55
CA VAL A 327 -2.67 -13.00 11.00
C VAL A 327 -3.51 -11.93 11.67
N VAL A 328 -3.26 -10.64 11.38
CA VAL A 328 -3.99 -9.55 12.02
C VAL A 328 -5.46 -9.54 11.59
N TYR A 329 -5.77 -9.87 10.33
CA TYR A 329 -7.16 -9.98 9.90
C TYR A 329 -7.90 -11.07 10.67
N GLU A 330 -7.30 -12.27 10.81
CA GLU A 330 -7.87 -13.38 11.56
C GLU A 330 -8.08 -13.01 13.03
N THR A 331 -7.03 -12.49 13.68
CA THR A 331 -7.11 -12.06 15.09
C THR A 331 -8.17 -10.97 15.30
N CYS A 332 -8.28 -9.99 14.40
CA CYS A 332 -9.30 -8.95 14.50
C CYS A 332 -10.71 -9.52 14.35
N VAL A 333 -10.94 -10.41 13.39
CA VAL A 333 -12.25 -11.05 13.18
C VAL A 333 -12.64 -11.91 14.38
N GLU A 334 -11.70 -12.68 14.94
CA GLU A 334 -11.93 -13.49 16.14
C GLU A 334 -12.22 -12.62 17.37
N PHE A 335 -11.45 -11.55 17.57
CA PHE A 335 -11.67 -10.61 18.66
C PHE A 335 -13.04 -9.91 18.57
N LEU A 336 -13.43 -9.45 17.37
CA LEU A 336 -14.74 -8.83 17.13
C LEU A 336 -15.90 -9.80 17.34
N ARG A 337 -15.74 -11.07 16.93
CA ARG A 337 -16.72 -12.13 17.21
C ARG A 337 -16.84 -12.40 18.72
N GLY A 338 -15.72 -12.45 19.44
CA GLY A 338 -15.70 -12.61 20.89
C GLY A 338 -16.34 -11.45 21.64
N ALA A 339 -16.06 -10.20 21.23
CA ALA A 339 -16.65 -9.00 21.82
C ALA A 339 -18.19 -8.95 21.65
N LEU A 340 -18.69 -9.41 20.49
CA LEU A 340 -20.13 -9.54 20.25
C LEU A 340 -20.76 -10.68 21.04
N ALA A 341 -20.06 -11.80 21.24
CA ALA A 341 -20.53 -12.86 22.12
C ALA A 341 -20.74 -12.32 23.54
N ILE A 342 -19.79 -11.56 24.08
CA ILE A 342 -19.88 -10.93 25.40
C ILE A 342 -21.01 -9.89 25.46
N GLY A 343 -21.17 -9.05 24.44
CA GLY A 343 -22.27 -8.07 24.37
C GLY A 343 -23.66 -8.69 24.17
N CYS A 344 -23.72 -9.88 23.55
CA CYS A 344 -24.95 -10.65 23.44
C CYS A 344 -25.27 -11.34 24.78
N THR A 345 -24.27 -11.81 25.52
CA THR A 345 -24.45 -12.31 26.89
C THR A 345 -24.96 -11.21 27.82
N ASP A 346 -24.40 -10.00 27.75
CA ASP A 346 -24.84 -8.87 28.59
C ASP A 346 -26.28 -8.41 28.25
N ARG A 347 -26.69 -8.51 26.98
CA ARG A 347 -28.06 -8.22 26.53
C ARG A 347 -29.05 -9.33 26.86
N PHE A 348 -28.60 -10.59 26.90
CA PHE A 348 -29.41 -11.74 27.32
C PHE A 348 -29.63 -11.74 28.84
N VAL A 349 -28.58 -11.46 29.63
CA VAL A 349 -28.67 -11.27 31.09
C VAL A 349 -29.62 -10.12 31.43
N ARG A 350 -29.55 -8.98 30.72
CA ARG A 350 -30.51 -7.88 30.91
C ARG A 350 -31.95 -8.23 30.52
N SER A 351 -32.16 -9.22 29.65
CA SER A 351 -33.49 -9.67 29.26
C SER A 351 -34.09 -10.67 30.24
N GLU A 352 -33.26 -11.41 30.98
CA GLU A 352 -33.70 -12.30 32.06
C GLU A 352 -34.08 -11.52 33.34
N ASP A 353 -33.46 -10.37 33.60
CA ASP A 353 -33.81 -9.52 34.76
C ASP A 353 -35.22 -8.89 34.69
N VAL A 354 -35.83 -8.81 33.50
CA VAL A 354 -37.18 -8.22 33.33
C VAL A 354 -38.30 -9.26 33.53
N ASN A 355 -37.99 -10.55 33.46
CA ASN A 355 -38.96 -11.63 33.61
C ASN A 355 -38.61 -12.45 34.86
N GLY A 356 -38.90 -11.88 36.03
CA GLY A 356 -38.58 -12.45 37.33
C GLY A 356 -39.07 -13.89 37.50
N GLN A 357 -38.21 -14.85 37.17
CA GLN A 357 -38.24 -16.23 37.63
C GLN A 357 -36.79 -16.69 37.79
N GLY A 358 -36.29 -16.60 39.02
CA GLY A 358 -34.99 -17.15 39.37
C GLY A 358 -35.06 -18.68 39.40
N LEU A 359 -34.22 -19.35 38.60
CA LEU A 359 -33.68 -20.66 38.95
C LEU A 359 -32.43 -21.00 38.11
N VAL A 360 -31.27 -20.86 38.76
CA VAL A 360 -30.08 -21.73 38.69
C VAL A 360 -29.67 -22.27 37.31
N LEU A 361 -28.61 -21.68 36.72
CA LEU A 361 -27.56 -22.47 36.09
C LEU A 361 -26.20 -21.74 36.12
N ARG A 362 -25.45 -22.09 37.16
CA ARG A 362 -24.04 -21.81 37.33
C ARG A 362 -23.26 -22.81 36.48
N ALA A 363 -22.79 -22.40 35.31
CA ALA A 363 -21.78 -23.14 34.55
C ALA A 363 -20.91 -22.16 33.77
N ALA A 364 -20.04 -21.47 34.50
CA ALA A 364 -18.86 -20.84 33.94
C ALA A 364 -17.66 -21.72 34.30
N VAL A 365 -16.72 -21.81 33.36
CA VAL A 365 -15.36 -22.32 33.49
C VAL A 365 -15.24 -23.85 33.41
N ASP A 366 -14.99 -24.35 32.20
CA ASP A 366 -13.89 -25.29 32.03
C ASP A 366 -13.17 -25.06 30.69
N LEU A 367 -11.87 -24.79 30.82
CA LEU A 367 -10.88 -24.77 29.76
C LEU A 367 -10.35 -26.21 29.62
N GLY A 368 -10.38 -26.75 28.40
CA GLY A 368 -9.46 -27.81 27.98
C GLY A 368 -10.04 -29.21 27.81
N GLU A 369 -9.31 -29.97 27.00
CA GLU A 369 -9.42 -31.39 26.68
C GLU A 369 -10.46 -31.76 25.60
N GLY A 370 -9.94 -32.35 24.52
CA GLY A 370 -10.69 -32.74 23.34
C GLY A 370 -11.35 -34.11 23.48
N GLU A 371 -12.39 -34.34 22.67
CA GLU A 371 -12.72 -35.68 22.23
C GLU A 371 -13.40 -35.65 20.86
N VAL A 372 -12.92 -36.53 19.98
CA VAL A 372 -13.48 -36.82 18.67
C VAL A 372 -14.71 -37.69 18.87
N THR A 373 -15.89 -37.20 18.48
CA THR A 373 -17.01 -38.08 18.17
C THR A 373 -17.61 -37.72 16.80
N SER A 374 -17.58 -38.74 15.95
CA SER A 374 -18.19 -38.80 14.64
C SER A 374 -19.70 -38.85 14.81
N ASP A 375 -20.43 -37.91 14.19
CA ASP A 375 -21.75 -38.27 13.67
C ASP A 375 -22.08 -37.62 12.33
N ARG A 376 -22.65 -38.45 11.48
CA ARG A 376 -23.01 -38.19 10.08
C ARG A 376 -24.36 -37.47 10.01
N ASN A 377 -24.55 -36.78 8.87
CA ASN A 377 -25.81 -36.28 8.30
C ASN A 377 -26.32 -34.92 8.78
N GLY A 378 -25.93 -33.88 8.04
CA GLY A 378 -26.63 -32.59 7.92
C GLY A 378 -26.01 -31.78 6.77
N PRO A 379 -26.78 -31.01 5.98
CA PRO A 379 -26.24 -30.30 4.82
C PRO A 379 -25.25 -29.24 5.30
N ALA A 380 -24.01 -29.34 4.82
CA ALA A 380 -22.89 -28.50 5.21
C ALA A 380 -23.22 -27.02 4.92
N THR A 381 -23.53 -26.29 5.98
CA THR A 381 -23.69 -24.85 6.01
C THR A 381 -22.40 -24.20 5.51
N SER A 382 -22.54 -23.40 4.45
CA SER A 382 -21.50 -22.55 3.89
C SER A 382 -20.84 -21.70 4.98
N ARG A 383 -19.71 -22.17 5.50
CA ARG A 383 -18.72 -21.28 6.11
C ARG A 383 -18.19 -20.41 4.97
N MET A 384 -18.73 -19.20 4.90
CA MET A 384 -18.24 -18.10 4.07
C MET A 384 -16.86 -17.70 4.62
N VAL A 385 -15.87 -18.52 4.31
CA VAL A 385 -14.45 -18.18 4.39
C VAL A 385 -14.28 -17.13 3.31
N PHE A 386 -14.43 -15.84 3.65
CA PHE A 386 -14.08 -14.74 2.77
C PHE A 386 -12.68 -15.02 2.23
N PRO A 387 -12.53 -15.36 0.94
CA PRO A 387 -11.23 -15.67 0.40
C PRO A 387 -10.40 -14.39 0.49
N PHE A 388 -9.18 -14.53 1.00
CA PHE A 388 -8.15 -13.50 1.12
C PHE A 388 -7.84 -12.72 -0.17
N HIS A 389 -8.46 -13.12 -1.28
CA HIS A 389 -8.52 -12.43 -2.54
C HIS A 389 -9.08 -11.01 -2.41
N SER A 390 -10.16 -10.79 -1.65
CA SER A 390 -10.90 -9.51 -1.59
C SER A 390 -10.13 -8.32 -1.01
N ILE A 391 -9.01 -8.57 -0.32
CA ILE A 391 -8.13 -7.51 0.24
C ILE A 391 -7.07 -7.07 -0.75
N PHE A 392 -6.82 -7.81 -1.84
CA PHE A 392 -5.76 -7.48 -2.79
C PHE A 392 -6.20 -7.37 -4.26
N LEU A 393 -7.35 -7.95 -4.60
CA LEU A 393 -8.07 -7.75 -5.85
C LEU A 393 -9.56 -7.87 -5.50
N PRO A 394 -10.46 -6.99 -6.00
CA PRO A 394 -11.88 -7.22 -5.79
C PRO A 394 -12.22 -8.58 -6.40
N ASN A 395 -12.64 -9.53 -5.56
CA ASN A 395 -12.90 -10.87 -6.03
C ASN A 395 -14.33 -10.94 -6.57
N GLU A 396 -14.39 -11.15 -7.87
CA GLU A 396 -15.35 -11.99 -8.58
C GLU A 396 -15.72 -13.24 -7.75
N GLU A 397 -16.97 -13.34 -7.33
CA GLU A 397 -17.71 -14.61 -7.29
C GLU A 397 -19.08 -14.38 -7.92
#